data_AF-A0AAD6AWX7-F1
#
_entry.id   AF-A0AAD6AWX7-F1
#
_cell.length_a   1.000
_cell.length_b   1.000
_cell.length_c   1.000
_cell.angle_alpha   90.00
_cell.angle_beta   90.00
_cell.angle_gamma   90.00
#
_symmetry.space_group_name_H-M   'P 1'
#
loop_
_entity.id
_entity.type
_entity.pdbx_description
1 polymer ?
#
loop_
_entity_poly.entity_id
_entity_poly.type
_entity_poly.pdbx_seq_one_letter_code
_entity_poly.pdbx_strand_id
1 'polypeptide(L)'
;MPVRRGHVAPQNTFLGMIIRKFEGENRKFVIANARVENCAIIYCNDGFCEMTGFSRPDIMQKPCTCDFMHGNLTEKEAISQVAQAVFGSEERKVDITYYRKD
;
A
#
# COMPACT_ATOMS: atom_id res chain seq x y z
N MET A 1 -8.95 41.86 -20.04
CA MET A 1 -7.65 41.48 -19.44
C MET A 1 -7.52 39.97 -19.53
N PRO A 2 -6.44 39.39 -20.08
CA PRO A 2 -6.29 37.94 -20.11
C PRO A 2 -5.89 37.44 -18.72
N VAL A 3 -6.73 36.59 -18.13
CA VAL A 3 -6.43 35.89 -16.89
C VAL A 3 -5.25 34.98 -17.15
N ARG A 4 -4.10 35.30 -16.54
CA ARG A 4 -2.95 34.40 -16.47
C ARG A 4 -3.35 33.22 -15.59
N ARG A 5 -3.91 32.16 -16.19
CA ARG A 5 -3.95 30.84 -15.55
C ARG A 5 -2.49 30.46 -15.34
N GLY A 6 -2.00 30.65 -14.12
CA GLY A 6 -0.70 30.15 -13.71
C GLY A 6 -0.60 28.70 -14.13
N HIS A 7 0.58 28.32 -14.62
CA HIS A 7 0.95 26.93 -14.87
C HIS A 7 0.80 26.17 -13.54
N VAL A 8 -0.41 25.67 -13.26
CA VAL A 8 -0.61 24.69 -12.20
C VAL A 8 0.00 23.43 -12.76
N ALA A 9 1.26 23.19 -12.44
CA ALA A 9 1.91 21.92 -12.68
C ALA A 9 0.97 20.80 -12.21
N PRO A 10 0.75 19.73 -12.99
CA PRO A 10 -0.21 18.69 -12.64
C PRO A 10 0.26 18.07 -11.33
N GLN A 11 -0.49 18.31 -10.25
CA GLN A 11 -0.20 17.72 -8.95
C GLN A 11 -0.26 16.20 -9.10
N ASN A 12 0.91 15.54 -9.13
CA ASN A 12 1.14 14.09 -9.08
C ASN A 12 -0.04 13.23 -9.55
N THR A 13 -0.35 13.29 -10.85
CA THR A 13 -1.48 12.57 -11.46
C THR A 13 -1.34 11.06 -11.34
N PHE A 14 -0.12 10.52 -11.33
CA PHE A 14 0.09 9.07 -11.37
C PHE A 14 -0.48 8.33 -10.15
N LEU A 15 -0.16 8.79 -8.94
CA LEU A 15 -0.72 8.21 -7.71
C LEU A 15 -2.24 8.41 -7.65
N GLY A 16 -2.73 9.59 -8.01
CA GLY A 16 -4.17 9.86 -8.06
C GLY A 16 -4.91 8.96 -9.06
N MET A 17 -4.30 8.65 -10.20
CA MET A 17 -4.85 7.73 -11.20
C MET A 17 -4.92 6.29 -10.67
N ILE A 18 -3.87 5.80 -10.00
CA ILE A 18 -3.87 4.46 -9.39
C ILE A 18 -4.95 4.38 -8.32
N ILE A 19 -5.01 5.37 -7.43
CA ILE A 19 -5.99 5.42 -6.33
C ILE A 19 -7.41 5.35 -6.89
N ARG A 20 -7.76 6.26 -7.81
CA ARG A 20 -9.10 6.29 -8.42
C ARG A 20 -9.46 5.00 -9.13
N LYS A 21 -8.51 4.40 -9.85
CA LYS A 21 -8.74 3.13 -10.56
C LYS A 21 -9.05 2.01 -9.56
N PHE A 22 -8.21 1.83 -8.55
CA PHE A 22 -8.36 0.72 -7.61
C PHE A 22 -9.51 0.91 -6.62
N GLU A 23 -9.85 2.15 -6.27
CA GLU A 23 -11.08 2.47 -5.55
C GLU A 23 -12.33 2.13 -6.39
N GLY A 24 -12.36 2.50 -7.67
CA GLY A 24 -13.47 2.16 -8.57
C GLY A 24 -13.67 0.66 -8.77
N GLU A 25 -12.62 -0.14 -8.59
CA GLU A 25 -12.66 -1.61 -8.63
C GLU A 25 -12.90 -2.25 -7.24
N ASN A 26 -13.15 -1.46 -6.20
CA ASN A 26 -13.33 -1.93 -4.81
C ASN A 26 -12.16 -2.79 -4.28
N ARG A 27 -10.93 -2.52 -4.76
CA ARG A 27 -9.72 -3.19 -4.29
C ARG A 27 -9.32 -2.68 -2.91
N LYS A 28 -8.63 -3.52 -2.14
CA LYS A 28 -8.07 -3.20 -0.83
C LYS A 28 -6.57 -3.15 -0.99
N PHE A 29 -5.97 -1.97 -0.86
CA PHE A 29 -4.57 -1.79 -1.24
C PHE A 29 -3.88 -0.70 -0.42
N VAL A 30 -2.55 -0.79 -0.41
CA VAL A 30 -1.64 0.22 0.12
C VAL A 30 -0.68 0.65 -0.98
N ILE A 31 -0.14 1.86 -0.86
CA ILE A 31 0.94 2.35 -1.70
C ILE A 31 2.10 2.70 -0.77
N ALA A 32 3.30 2.28 -1.15
CA ALA A 32 4.51 2.49 -0.38
C ALA A 32 5.59 3.20 -1.20
N ASN A 33 6.48 3.89 -0.49
CA ASN A 33 7.63 4.54 -1.10
C ASN A 33 8.80 3.56 -1.20
N ALA A 34 9.03 2.98 -2.39
CA ALA A 34 10.13 2.04 -2.63
C ALA A 34 11.54 2.66 -2.58
N ARG A 35 11.67 3.99 -2.44
CA ARG A 35 12.98 4.67 -2.36
C ARG A 35 13.53 4.82 -0.94
N VAL A 36 12.71 4.58 0.08
CA VAL A 36 13.17 4.58 1.47
C VAL A 36 13.49 3.15 1.90
N GLU A 37 14.52 2.97 2.73
CA GLU A 37 15.04 1.65 3.11
C GLU A 37 13.94 0.69 3.61
N ASN A 38 12.96 1.21 4.37
CA ASN A 38 11.88 0.41 4.94
C ASN A 38 10.66 0.24 4.03
N CYS A 39 10.68 0.74 2.80
CA CYS A 39 9.52 0.76 1.89
C CYS A 39 8.23 1.22 2.60
N ALA A 40 8.28 2.40 3.23
CA ALA A 40 7.24 2.88 4.13
C ALA A 40 5.92 3.12 3.38
N ILE A 41 4.80 2.67 3.97
CA ILE A 41 3.45 2.91 3.46
C ILE A 41 3.14 4.42 3.52
N ILE A 42 2.82 4.99 2.37
CA ILE A 42 2.46 6.40 2.18
C ILE A 42 0.97 6.62 1.91
N TYR A 43 0.23 5.54 1.64
CA TYR A 43 -1.23 5.57 1.48
C TYR A 43 -1.83 4.19 1.78
N CYS A 44 -2.99 4.18 2.42
CA CYS A 44 -3.84 3.00 2.55
C CYS A 44 -5.29 3.44 2.36
N ASN A 45 -6.07 2.66 1.60
CA ASN A 45 -7.48 2.97 1.39
C ASN A 45 -8.36 2.47 2.54
N ASP A 46 -9.59 2.99 2.65
CA ASP A 46 -10.51 2.62 3.73
C ASP A 46 -10.85 1.12 3.71
N GLY A 47 -11.03 0.55 2.51
CA GLY A 47 -11.30 -0.89 2.38
C GLY A 47 -10.19 -1.78 2.93
N PHE A 48 -8.92 -1.38 2.82
CA PHE A 48 -7.82 -2.13 3.45
C PHE A 48 -7.83 -2.02 4.98
N CYS A 49 -8.18 -0.84 5.52
CA CYS A 49 -8.33 -0.65 6.97
C CYS A 49 -9.46 -1.52 7.51
N GLU A 50 -10.63 -1.52 6.86
CA GLU A 50 -11.79 -2.33 7.25
C GLU A 50 -11.53 -3.85 7.16
N MET A 51 -10.83 -4.28 6.10
CA MET A 51 -10.47 -5.69 5.89
C MET A 51 -9.52 -6.22 6.96
N THR A 52 -8.61 -5.38 7.46
CA THR A 52 -7.55 -5.78 8.39
C THR A 52 -7.87 -5.44 9.84
N GLY A 53 -8.84 -4.56 10.11
CA GLY A 53 -9.15 -4.05 11.44
C GLY A 53 -8.12 -3.04 11.98
N PHE A 54 -7.06 -2.75 11.22
CA PHE A 54 -6.07 -1.74 11.57
C PHE A 54 -6.55 -0.36 11.13
N SER A 55 -6.41 0.62 12.03
CA SER A 55 -6.73 2.01 11.68
C SER A 55 -5.65 2.59 10.76
N ARG A 56 -5.99 3.61 9.97
CA ARG A 56 -5.03 4.32 9.10
C ARG A 56 -3.76 4.75 9.86
N PRO A 57 -3.82 5.34 11.08
CA PRO A 57 -2.63 5.63 11.88
C PRO A 57 -1.78 4.41 12.25
N ASP A 58 -2.36 3.22 12.38
CA ASP A 58 -1.60 1.99 12.69
C ASP A 58 -0.77 1.52 11.48
N ILE A 59 -1.27 1.76 10.27
CA ILE A 59 -0.73 1.24 9.00
C ILE A 59 0.29 2.21 8.39
N MET A 60 0.01 3.51 8.44
CA MET A 60 0.84 4.52 7.79
C MET A 60 2.27 4.49 8.35
N GLN A 61 3.25 4.70 7.47
CA GLN A 61 4.69 4.67 7.77
C GLN A 61 5.26 3.32 8.24
N LYS A 62 4.45 2.26 8.34
CA LYS A 62 4.94 0.89 8.51
C LYS A 62 5.56 0.35 7.21
N PRO A 63 6.42 -0.67 7.27
CA PRO A 63 6.88 -1.38 6.08
C PRO A 63 5.72 -1.99 5.28
N CYS A 64 5.81 -1.93 3.94
CA CYS A 64 4.77 -2.46 3.05
C CYS A 64 4.66 -3.99 3.00
N THR A 65 5.63 -4.71 3.58
CA THR A 65 5.57 -6.15 3.85
C THR A 65 4.50 -6.51 4.87
N CYS A 66 3.95 -5.53 5.60
CA CYS A 66 2.86 -5.71 6.56
C CYS A 66 3.18 -6.67 7.72
N ASP A 67 4.44 -6.70 8.17
CA ASP A 67 4.91 -7.63 9.22
C ASP A 67 4.15 -7.54 10.54
N PHE A 68 3.54 -6.37 10.81
CA PHE A 68 2.71 -6.13 11.97
C PHE A 68 1.36 -6.88 11.96
N MET A 69 1.02 -7.53 10.84
CA MET A 69 -0.16 -8.39 10.68
C MET A 69 0.21 -9.89 10.69
N HIS A 70 1.48 -10.24 10.87
CA HIS A 70 1.89 -11.65 10.96
C HIS A 70 1.44 -12.27 12.28
N GLY A 71 1.17 -13.58 12.25
CA GLY A 71 0.90 -14.36 13.45
C GLY A 71 1.19 -15.84 13.23
N ASN A 72 0.65 -16.69 14.09
CA ASN A 72 1.05 -18.10 14.20
C ASN A 72 0.83 -18.93 12.91
N LEU A 73 -0.20 -18.60 12.13
CA LEU A 73 -0.56 -19.26 10.88
C LEU A 73 0.00 -18.55 9.64
N THR A 74 0.79 -17.50 9.81
CA THR A 74 1.46 -16.86 8.68
C THR A 74 2.66 -17.70 8.27
N GLU A 75 2.59 -18.29 7.08
CA GLU A 75 3.64 -19.16 6.57
C GLU A 75 4.92 -18.38 6.24
N LYS A 76 6.06 -18.89 6.70
CA LYS A 76 7.38 -18.27 6.46
C LYS A 76 7.72 -18.18 4.97
N GLU A 77 7.24 -19.15 4.18
CA GLU A 77 7.45 -19.14 2.74
C GLU A 77 6.72 -17.96 2.07
N ALA A 78 5.46 -17.72 2.43
CA ALA A 78 4.69 -16.58 1.94
C ALA A 78 5.35 -15.24 2.32
N ILE A 79 5.83 -15.12 3.57
CA ILE A 79 6.59 -13.92 4.02
C ILE A 79 7.82 -13.70 3.14
N SER A 80 8.59 -14.76 2.89
CA SER A 80 9.79 -14.70 2.05
C SER A 80 9.46 -14.31 0.61
N GLN A 81 8.38 -14.87 0.04
CA GLN A 81 7.94 -14.53 -1.31
C GLN A 81 7.52 -13.07 -1.44
N VAL A 82 6.82 -12.51 -0.44
CA VAL A 82 6.45 -11.08 -0.40
C VAL A 82 7.70 -10.21 -0.29
N ALA A 83 8.61 -10.52 0.64
CA ALA A 83 9.85 -9.77 0.80
C ALA A 83 10.69 -9.79 -0.48
N GLN A 84 10.86 -10.95 -1.10
CA GLN A 84 11.59 -11.08 -2.36
C GLN A 84 10.95 -10.26 -3.48
N ALA A 85 9.62 -10.25 -3.60
CA ALA A 85 8.93 -9.44 -4.61
C ALA A 85 9.15 -7.93 -4.38
N VAL A 86 9.00 -7.47 -3.13
CA VAL A 86 9.18 -6.06 -2.77
C VAL A 86 10.62 -5.60 -3.00
N PHE A 87 11.60 -6.33 -2.48
CA PHE A 87 13.02 -5.94 -2.59
C PHE A 87 13.63 -6.26 -3.96
N GLY A 88 13.09 -7.25 -4.67
CA GLY A 88 13.46 -7.59 -6.04
C GLY A 88 12.80 -6.71 -7.10
N SER A 89 11.87 -5.82 -6.71
CA SER A 89 11.06 -5.02 -7.64
C SER A 89 10.28 -5.87 -8.66
N GLU A 90 9.73 -7.00 -8.21
CA GLU A 90 8.99 -7.95 -9.05
C GLU A 90 7.49 -7.89 -8.77
N GLU A 91 6.66 -7.95 -9.82
CA GLU A 91 5.23 -8.20 -9.67
C GLU A 91 5.01 -9.67 -9.31
N ARG A 92 4.31 -9.94 -8.20
CA ARG A 92 4.04 -11.29 -7.73
C ARG A 92 2.68 -11.39 -7.07
N LYS A 93 1.99 -12.51 -7.33
CA LYS A 93 0.83 -12.93 -6.54
C LYS A 93 1.30 -13.91 -5.47
N VAL A 94 0.97 -13.63 -4.22
CA VAL A 94 1.27 -14.49 -3.07
C VAL A 94 -0.01 -14.66 -2.27
N ASP A 95 -0.31 -15.90 -1.90
CA ASP A 95 -1.37 -16.19 -0.93
C ASP A 95 -0.73 -16.17 0.48
N ILE A 96 -1.18 -15.27 1.35
CA ILE A 96 -0.61 -15.06 2.69
C ILE A 96 -1.72 -14.87 3.73
N THR A 97 -1.53 -15.46 4.91
CA THR A 97 -2.43 -15.31 6.05
C THR A 97 -2.02 -14.12 6.91
N TYR A 98 -2.84 -13.08 6.93
CA TYR A 98 -2.69 -11.94 7.84
C TYR A 98 -3.73 -11.98 8.96
N TYR A 99 -3.31 -11.53 10.13
CA TYR A 99 -4.14 -11.41 11.32
C TYR A 99 -4.79 -10.05 11.36
N ARG A 100 -6.07 -10.05 11.72
CA ARG A 100 -6.78 -8.82 12.03
C ARG A 100 -6.37 -8.29 13.40
N LYS A 101 -6.54 -6.99 13.61
CA LYS A 101 -6.26 -6.33 14.90
C LYS A 101 -7.37 -6.56 15.94
N ASP A 102 -8.61 -6.73 15.48
CA ASP A 102 -9.83 -6.93 16.28
C ASP A 102 -10.10 -8.39 16.63
#